data_AF-A0A945AF49-F1
#
_entry.id   AF-A0A945AF49-F1
#
_cell.length_a   1.000
_cell.length_b   1.000
_cell.length_c   1.000
_cell.angle_alpha   90.00
_cell.angle_beta   90.00
_cell.angle_gamma   90.00
#
_symmetry.space_group_name_H-M   'P 1'
#
loop_
_entity.id
_entity.type
_entity.pdbx_description
1 polymer ?
#
loop_
_entity_poly.entity_id
_entity_poly.type
_entity_poly.pdbx_seq_one_letter_code
_entity_poly.pdbx_strand_id
1 'polypeptide(L)'
;PEHGHGERRNQLVQLMDIYPTVLSAVDRPLPEMPAERPLHGVDLLPVLADAEAPTRDYALMGMFGQSVSITDGTWTLHQSPIADNQPLNWYGYHLARFLRYNLGPYENGHRAVTNSKAWPVSTSLHDKSTDPNELTNIAEDNPDQLATMQNKLRDELIRLQAPPEQLVRLELNGMGK
;
A
#
# COMPACT_ATOMS: atom_id res chain seq x y z
N PRO A 1 -14.17 25.31 19.78
CA PRO A 1 -13.71 24.92 21.13
C PRO A 1 -12.66 25.92 21.66
N GLU A 2 -12.82 26.43 22.88
CA GLU A 2 -11.98 27.49 23.48
C GLU A 2 -10.52 27.09 23.76
N HIS A 3 -10.18 25.81 23.62
CA HIS A 3 -8.80 25.28 23.76
C HIS A 3 -8.39 24.36 22.60
N GLY A 4 -9.15 24.36 21.50
CA GLY A 4 -8.89 23.48 20.35
C GLY A 4 -8.35 24.27 19.17
N HIS A 5 -7.04 24.44 19.09
CA HIS A 5 -6.36 24.81 17.84
C HIS A 5 -6.07 23.54 17.05
N GLY A 6 -7.12 22.79 16.72
CA GLY A 6 -6.99 21.63 15.85
C GLY A 6 -6.57 22.13 14.47
N GLU A 7 -5.40 21.73 14.02
CA GLU A 7 -4.94 22.03 12.67
C GLU A 7 -5.18 20.84 11.74
N ARG A 8 -5.35 21.13 10.45
CA ARG A 8 -5.48 20.10 9.42
C ARG A 8 -4.14 19.94 8.71
N ARG A 9 -3.80 18.69 8.37
CA ARG A 9 -2.67 18.30 7.54
C ARG A 9 -3.20 17.60 6.29
N ASN A 10 -2.55 17.84 5.15
CA ASN A 10 -2.93 17.26 3.85
C ASN A 10 -1.99 16.13 3.41
N GLN A 11 -0.88 15.94 4.13
CA GLN A 11 0.10 14.89 3.89
C GLN A 11 -0.53 13.50 3.98
N LEU A 12 -0.10 12.59 3.09
CA LEU A 12 -0.46 11.18 3.19
C LEU A 12 0.23 10.54 4.39
N VAL A 13 -0.54 9.87 5.24
CA VAL A 13 -0.07 9.13 6.42
C VAL A 13 -0.55 7.69 6.36
N GLN A 14 0.19 6.77 6.99
CA GLN A 14 -0.19 5.37 7.10
C GLN A 14 0.08 4.82 8.50
N LEU A 15 -0.57 3.71 8.87
CA LEU A 15 -0.51 3.17 10.23
C LEU A 15 0.91 2.83 10.70
N MET A 16 1.79 2.39 9.79
CA MET A 16 3.18 2.06 10.12
C MET A 16 4.03 3.28 10.55
N ASP A 17 3.55 4.50 10.34
CA ASP A 17 4.22 5.74 10.75
C ASP A 17 4.23 5.95 12.26
N ILE A 18 3.30 5.31 12.97
CA ILE A 18 3.23 5.37 14.43
C ILE A 18 4.54 4.88 15.03
N TYR A 19 5.14 3.83 14.48
CA TYR A 19 6.37 3.24 15.02
C TYR A 19 7.57 4.23 15.03
N PRO A 20 8.03 4.77 13.88
CA PRO A 20 9.12 5.75 13.89
C PRO A 20 8.75 7.04 14.62
N THR A 21 7.51 7.51 14.52
CA THR A 21 7.06 8.74 15.20
C THR A 21 7.16 8.61 16.72
N VAL A 22 6.71 7.49 17.29
CA VAL A 22 6.78 7.26 18.74
C VAL A 22 8.22 7.18 19.21
N LEU A 23 9.10 6.47 18.49
CA LEU A 23 10.51 6.38 18.86
C LEU A 23 11.19 7.75 18.82
N SER A 24 10.92 8.55 17.78
CA SER A 24 11.39 9.93 17.67
C SER A 24 10.90 10.79 18.85
N ALA A 25 9.61 10.69 19.19
CA ALA A 25 8.99 11.48 20.27
C ALA A 25 9.52 11.16 21.68
N VAL A 26 10.14 10.00 21.88
CA VAL A 26 10.76 9.60 23.16
C VAL A 26 12.29 9.54 23.09
N ASP A 27 12.89 10.19 22.09
CA ASP A 27 14.34 10.26 21.87
C ASP A 27 15.00 8.87 21.82
N ARG A 28 14.38 7.92 21.12
CA ARG A 28 14.88 6.57 20.90
C ARG A 28 15.31 6.36 19.46
N PRO A 29 16.44 5.69 19.21
CA PRO A 29 16.89 5.42 17.85
C PRO A 29 15.98 4.38 17.19
N LEU A 30 15.82 4.50 15.87
CA LEU A 30 15.33 3.40 15.06
C LEU A 30 16.32 2.23 15.10
N PRO A 31 15.85 0.97 15.08
CA PRO A 31 16.74 -0.16 14.90
C PRO A 31 17.35 -0.13 13.50
N GLU A 32 18.55 -0.70 13.36
CA GLU A 32 19.15 -0.93 12.05
C GLU A 32 18.30 -1.93 11.25
N MET A 33 17.85 -1.52 10.07
CA MET A 33 17.04 -2.34 9.18
C MET A 33 17.90 -2.90 8.04
N PRO A 34 17.81 -4.21 7.72
CA PRO A 34 18.41 -4.76 6.52
C PRO A 34 17.89 -4.07 5.25
N ALA A 35 18.73 -3.95 4.23
CA ALA A 35 18.36 -3.30 2.97
C ALA A 35 17.17 -3.99 2.27
N GLU A 36 17.06 -5.31 2.42
CA GLU A 36 15.99 -6.13 1.85
C GLU A 36 14.68 -6.03 2.63
N ARG A 37 14.70 -5.45 3.83
CA ARG A 37 13.53 -5.24 4.70
C ARG A 37 13.58 -3.85 5.32
N PRO A 38 13.46 -2.80 4.49
CA PRO A 38 13.55 -1.43 4.97
C PRO A 38 12.37 -1.10 5.88
N LEU A 39 12.54 -0.08 6.72
CA LEU A 39 11.41 0.52 7.41
C LEU A 39 10.52 1.25 6.39
N HIS A 40 9.22 0.95 6.38
CA HIS A 40 8.27 1.58 5.47
C HIS A 40 7.60 2.84 6.04
N GLY A 41 7.52 2.95 7.37
CA GLY A 41 6.95 4.12 8.04
C GLY A 41 7.90 5.31 8.06
N VAL A 42 7.34 6.51 8.12
CA VAL A 42 8.08 7.78 8.27
C VAL A 42 7.75 8.46 9.60
N ASP A 43 8.69 9.24 10.12
CA ASP A 43 8.46 10.07 11.30
C ASP A 43 7.53 11.25 10.96
N LEU A 44 6.43 11.39 11.71
CA LEU A 44 5.44 12.45 11.53
C LEU A 44 5.69 13.68 12.40
N LEU A 45 6.65 13.66 13.33
CA LEU A 45 6.97 14.85 14.13
C LEU A 45 7.28 16.10 13.29
N PRO A 46 8.02 16.02 12.16
CA PRO A 46 8.22 17.17 11.29
C PRO A 46 6.91 17.79 10.80
N VAL A 47 5.94 16.97 10.38
CA VAL A 47 4.62 17.43 9.91
C VAL A 47 3.78 18.03 11.03
N LEU A 48 3.91 17.51 12.25
CA LEU A 48 3.22 18.08 13.39
C LEU A 48 3.77 19.49 13.72
N ALA A 49 5.07 19.69 13.56
CA ALA A 49 5.74 20.97 13.80
C ALA A 49 5.58 21.99 12.65
N ASP A 50 5.58 21.52 11.41
CA ASP A 50 5.50 22.33 10.19
C ASP A 50 4.49 21.72 9.21
N ALA A 51 3.45 22.49 8.88
CA ALA A 51 2.39 22.07 7.97
C ALA A 51 2.87 21.87 6.51
N GLU A 52 4.04 22.39 6.15
CA GLU A 52 4.63 22.23 4.81
C GLU A 52 5.66 21.08 4.75
N ALA A 53 5.98 20.43 5.88
CA ALA A 53 6.90 19.30 5.85
C ALA A 53 6.31 18.13 5.02
N PRO A 54 7.12 17.47 4.17
CA PRO A 54 6.66 16.36 3.36
C PRO A 54 6.62 15.04 4.16
N THR A 55 5.84 14.06 3.69
CA THR A 55 5.86 12.67 4.18
C THR A 55 6.25 11.70 3.07
N ARG A 56 5.35 11.51 2.11
CA ARG A 56 5.42 10.59 0.98
C ARG A 56 4.50 11.06 -0.13
N ASP A 57 4.84 10.67 -1.34
CA ASP A 57 4.03 10.98 -2.52
C ASP A 57 2.85 10.02 -2.67
N TYR A 58 2.96 8.79 -2.15
CA TYR A 58 2.00 7.72 -2.37
C TYR A 58 1.68 6.95 -1.09
N ALA A 59 0.41 6.57 -0.90
CA ALA A 59 -0.01 5.64 0.13
C ALA A 59 -0.54 4.35 -0.48
N LEU A 60 -0.13 3.21 0.09
CA LEU A 60 -0.62 1.89 -0.31
C LEU A 60 -1.69 1.37 0.65
N MET A 61 -2.65 0.64 0.09
CA MET A 61 -3.70 -0.06 0.84
C MET A 61 -4.01 -1.40 0.18
N GLY A 62 -4.57 -2.34 0.94
CA GLY A 62 -5.02 -3.61 0.38
C GLY A 62 -5.31 -4.65 1.43
N MET A 63 -5.75 -5.81 0.97
CA MET A 63 -5.93 -7.00 1.78
C MET A 63 -5.15 -8.16 1.15
N PHE A 64 -4.59 -9.03 1.98
CA PHE A 64 -3.85 -10.20 1.51
C PHE A 64 -4.69 -11.00 0.50
N GLY A 65 -4.11 -11.30 -0.67
CA GLY A 65 -4.78 -12.04 -1.73
C GLY A 65 -5.81 -11.26 -2.54
N GLN A 66 -6.03 -9.97 -2.25
CA GLN A 66 -7.01 -9.09 -2.91
C GLN A 66 -6.30 -8.01 -3.74
N SER A 67 -7.04 -7.00 -4.20
CA SER A 67 -6.43 -5.85 -4.86
C SER A 67 -5.38 -5.18 -3.98
N VAL A 68 -4.38 -4.59 -4.64
CA VAL A 68 -3.49 -3.60 -4.03
C VAL A 68 -3.85 -2.26 -4.62
N SER A 69 -3.96 -1.25 -3.77
CA SER A 69 -4.33 0.08 -4.20
C SER A 69 -3.26 1.09 -3.84
N ILE A 70 -3.13 2.11 -4.68
CA ILE A 70 -2.23 3.25 -4.49
C ILE A 70 -3.04 4.54 -4.64
N THR A 71 -2.70 5.54 -3.84
CA THR A 71 -3.19 6.91 -4.05
C THR A 71 -2.07 7.92 -3.91
N ASP A 72 -2.12 8.97 -4.73
CA ASP A 72 -1.28 10.17 -4.60
C ASP A 72 -2.02 11.35 -3.94
N GLY A 73 -3.18 11.07 -3.33
CA GLY A 73 -4.07 12.05 -2.72
C GLY A 73 -5.13 12.60 -3.69
N THR A 74 -4.87 12.60 -5.00
CA THR A 74 -5.82 13.01 -6.03
C THR A 74 -6.41 11.82 -6.76
N TRP A 75 -5.55 10.90 -7.23
CA TRP A 75 -5.97 9.69 -7.92
C TRP A 75 -5.90 8.48 -7.00
N THR A 76 -6.85 7.58 -7.11
CA THR A 76 -6.80 6.24 -6.50
C THR A 76 -6.87 5.18 -7.59
N LEU A 77 -5.91 4.26 -7.60
CA LEU A 77 -5.95 3.04 -8.39
C LEU A 77 -6.15 1.85 -7.47
N HIS A 78 -7.16 1.03 -7.71
CA HIS A 78 -7.27 -0.32 -7.15
C HIS A 78 -6.86 -1.33 -8.24
N GLN A 79 -5.66 -1.89 -8.12
CA GLN A 79 -5.17 -2.90 -9.06
C GLN A 79 -5.61 -4.29 -8.59
N SER A 80 -6.51 -4.91 -9.35
CA SER A 80 -6.90 -6.30 -9.14
C SER A 80 -5.81 -7.25 -9.65
N PRO A 81 -5.68 -8.44 -9.05
CA PRO A 81 -4.74 -9.45 -9.53
C PRO A 81 -5.23 -10.09 -10.84
N ILE A 82 -4.31 -10.78 -11.51
CA ILE A 82 -4.64 -11.70 -12.59
C ILE A 82 -5.60 -12.80 -12.10
N ALA A 83 -6.34 -13.42 -13.03
CA ALA A 83 -7.39 -14.40 -12.72
C ALA A 83 -6.91 -15.56 -11.81
N ASP A 84 -5.71 -16.08 -12.06
CA ASP A 84 -5.14 -17.17 -11.27
C ASP A 84 -4.75 -16.74 -9.85
N ASN A 85 -4.47 -15.44 -9.64
CA ASN A 85 -4.13 -14.85 -8.34
C ASN A 85 -3.03 -15.61 -7.57
N GLN A 86 -2.02 -16.10 -8.29
CA GLN A 86 -0.92 -16.91 -7.75
C GLN A 86 0.44 -16.50 -8.36
N PRO A 87 1.56 -16.73 -7.66
CA PRO A 87 1.64 -17.32 -6.32
C PRO A 87 1.24 -16.33 -5.22
N LEU A 88 0.71 -16.85 -4.11
CA LEU A 88 0.38 -16.07 -2.90
C LEU A 88 1.12 -16.62 -1.69
N ASN A 89 2.04 -15.82 -1.17
CA ASN A 89 2.93 -16.22 -0.08
C ASN A 89 2.65 -15.40 1.18
N TRP A 90 2.36 -16.09 2.27
CA TRP A 90 2.17 -15.51 3.60
C TRP A 90 3.50 -15.49 4.36
N TYR A 91 4.15 -14.32 4.43
CA TYR A 91 5.44 -14.16 5.13
C TYR A 91 5.29 -13.87 6.63
N GLY A 92 4.08 -13.59 7.09
CA GLY A 92 3.80 -13.36 8.50
C GLY A 92 3.97 -14.64 9.31
N TYR A 93 4.72 -14.59 10.41
CA TYR A 93 4.80 -15.73 11.32
C TYR A 93 3.45 -16.00 12.02
N HIS A 94 2.73 -14.93 12.35
CA HIS A 94 1.43 -15.00 13.00
C HIS A 94 0.32 -15.34 12.01
N LEU A 95 -0.66 -16.11 12.49
CA LEU A 95 -1.89 -16.38 11.75
C LEU A 95 -2.76 -15.11 11.74
N ALA A 96 -3.32 -14.76 10.59
CA ALA A 96 -4.37 -13.76 10.56
C ALA A 96 -5.65 -14.32 11.17
N ARG A 97 -5.92 -13.98 12.43
CA ARG A 97 -7.15 -14.35 13.15
C ARG A 97 -8.43 -13.94 12.43
N PHE A 98 -8.36 -12.94 11.56
CA PHE A 98 -9.50 -12.39 10.82
C PHE A 98 -9.62 -12.93 9.39
N LEU A 99 -8.60 -13.61 8.87
CA LEU A 99 -8.63 -14.21 7.53
C LEU A 99 -8.95 -15.69 7.66
N ARG A 100 -9.94 -16.15 6.89
CA ARG A 100 -10.45 -17.54 6.95
C ARG A 100 -9.82 -18.47 5.91
N TYR A 101 -8.63 -18.14 5.41
CA TYR A 101 -7.89 -19.01 4.49
C TYR A 101 -7.13 -20.08 5.26
N ASN A 102 -6.87 -21.22 4.61
CA ASN A 102 -5.96 -22.21 5.17
C ASN A 102 -4.55 -21.75 4.81
N LEU A 103 -3.81 -21.28 5.81
CA LEU A 103 -2.48 -20.73 5.59
C LEU A 103 -1.44 -21.81 5.29
N GLY A 104 -1.74 -23.11 5.39
CA GLY A 104 -0.78 -24.18 5.08
C GLY A 104 0.44 -24.21 6.03
N PRO A 105 1.43 -25.09 5.78
CA PRO A 105 2.64 -25.17 6.59
C PRO A 105 3.56 -23.94 6.39
N TYR A 106 4.41 -23.64 7.39
CA TYR A 106 5.43 -22.59 7.28
C TYR A 106 6.74 -23.23 6.90
N GLU A 107 7.18 -22.96 5.69
CA GLU A 107 8.34 -23.58 5.09
C GLU A 107 9.12 -22.49 4.36
N ASN A 108 10.45 -22.51 4.48
CA ASN A 108 11.33 -21.59 3.74
C ASN A 108 10.93 -20.10 3.89
N GLY A 109 10.55 -19.69 5.10
CA GLY A 109 10.26 -18.29 5.42
C GLY A 109 8.87 -17.78 5.00
N HIS A 110 7.98 -18.64 4.51
CA HIS A 110 6.62 -18.24 4.13
C HIS A 110 5.65 -19.41 4.22
N ARG A 111 4.37 -19.16 3.89
CA ARG A 111 3.37 -20.20 3.65
C ARG A 111 2.71 -19.98 2.29
N ALA A 112 2.66 -21.02 1.46
CA ALA A 112 1.95 -20.96 0.19
C ALA A 112 0.44 -21.02 0.43
N VAL A 113 -0.31 -20.03 -0.07
CA VAL A 113 -1.76 -19.91 0.10
C VAL A 113 -2.46 -20.12 -1.23
N THR A 114 -3.00 -21.31 -1.45
CA THR A 114 -3.65 -21.70 -2.71
C THR A 114 -5.17 -21.55 -2.70
N ASN A 115 -5.78 -21.38 -1.53
CA ASN A 115 -7.24 -21.31 -1.38
C ASN A 115 -7.79 -19.89 -1.14
N SER A 116 -7.01 -18.87 -1.49
CA SER A 116 -7.45 -17.47 -1.46
C SER A 116 -8.05 -17.06 -2.80
N LYS A 117 -9.36 -16.75 -2.81
CA LYS A 117 -10.03 -16.16 -3.98
C LYS A 117 -10.02 -14.63 -3.86
N ALA A 118 -9.60 -13.97 -4.94
CA ALA A 118 -9.74 -12.53 -5.06
C ALA A 118 -11.23 -12.14 -5.14
N TRP A 119 -11.55 -10.92 -4.74
CA TRP A 119 -12.86 -10.34 -4.94
C TRP A 119 -13.14 -10.20 -6.45
N PRO A 120 -14.39 -10.40 -6.89
CA PRO A 120 -14.77 -10.32 -8.30
C PRO A 120 -14.93 -8.86 -8.74
N VAL A 121 -13.93 -8.03 -8.47
CA VAL A 121 -13.87 -6.62 -8.85
C VAL A 121 -12.72 -6.45 -9.82
N SER A 122 -12.96 -5.77 -10.93
CA SER A 122 -11.93 -5.40 -11.89
C SER A 122 -11.04 -4.29 -11.33
N THR A 123 -9.89 -4.10 -11.97
CA THR A 123 -9.06 -2.91 -11.73
C THR A 123 -9.90 -1.65 -11.96
N SER A 124 -9.78 -0.69 -11.05
CA SER A 124 -10.51 0.57 -11.13
C SER A 124 -9.63 1.77 -10.82
N LEU A 125 -9.95 2.89 -11.47
CA LEU A 125 -9.27 4.17 -11.34
C LEU A 125 -10.31 5.24 -10.99
N HIS A 126 -9.96 6.12 -10.06
CA HIS A 126 -10.84 7.16 -9.54
C HIS A 126 -10.09 8.49 -9.37
N ASP A 127 -10.74 9.60 -9.72
CA ASP A 127 -10.28 10.96 -9.43
C ASP A 127 -11.06 11.52 -8.24
N LYS A 128 -10.38 11.64 -7.10
CA LYS A 128 -10.99 12.12 -5.85
C LYS A 128 -11.32 13.60 -5.86
N SER A 129 -10.78 14.38 -6.79
CA SER A 129 -11.13 15.80 -6.92
C SER A 129 -12.58 15.98 -7.38
N THR A 130 -13.10 15.03 -8.16
CA THR A 130 -14.47 15.03 -8.68
C THR A 130 -15.36 13.96 -8.05
N ASP A 131 -14.79 12.83 -7.63
CA ASP A 131 -15.51 11.69 -7.04
C ASP A 131 -14.80 11.20 -5.76
N PRO A 132 -14.91 11.95 -4.64
CA PRO A 132 -14.24 11.59 -3.40
C PRO A 132 -14.73 10.27 -2.77
N ASN A 133 -15.83 9.70 -3.26
CA ASN A 133 -16.42 8.46 -2.78
C ASN A 133 -16.16 7.26 -3.73
N GLU A 134 -15.40 7.45 -4.82
CA GLU A 134 -14.99 6.38 -5.73
C GLU A 134 -16.19 5.59 -6.30
N LEU A 135 -17.26 6.30 -6.66
CA LEU A 135 -18.52 5.75 -7.16
C LEU A 135 -18.43 5.33 -8.63
N THR A 136 -17.56 5.97 -9.41
CA THR A 136 -17.45 5.77 -10.86
C THR A 136 -16.06 5.31 -11.24
N ASN A 137 -15.95 4.07 -11.71
CA ASN A 137 -14.70 3.58 -12.30
C ASN A 137 -14.47 4.22 -13.68
N ILE A 138 -13.41 4.99 -13.82
CA ILE A 138 -13.04 5.70 -15.06
C ILE A 138 -11.78 5.14 -15.73
N ALA A 139 -11.38 3.91 -15.40
CA ALA A 139 -10.17 3.27 -15.90
C ALA A 139 -10.17 3.07 -17.43
N GLU A 140 -11.29 2.61 -18.01
CA GLU A 140 -11.40 2.38 -19.46
C GLU A 140 -11.37 3.69 -20.26
N ASP A 141 -11.94 4.75 -19.69
CA ASP A 141 -12.00 6.08 -20.31
C ASP A 141 -10.68 6.86 -20.19
N ASN A 142 -9.78 6.45 -19.29
CA ASN A 142 -8.53 7.15 -18.98
C ASN A 142 -7.31 6.21 -19.01
N PRO A 143 -7.01 5.56 -20.15
CA PRO A 143 -5.96 4.54 -20.23
C PRO A 143 -4.56 5.07 -19.91
N ASP A 144 -4.24 6.31 -20.28
CA ASP A 144 -2.94 6.92 -20.01
C ASP A 144 -2.74 7.19 -18.51
N GLN A 145 -3.79 7.67 -17.83
CA GLN A 145 -3.75 7.91 -16.39
C GLN A 145 -3.75 6.59 -15.61
N LEU A 146 -4.47 5.57 -16.10
CA LEU A 146 -4.42 4.22 -15.56
C LEU A 146 -2.98 3.69 -15.61
N ALA A 147 -2.34 3.73 -16.78
CA ALA A 147 -0.95 3.30 -16.96
C ALA A 147 0.01 4.09 -16.06
N THR A 148 -0.22 5.40 -15.90
CA THR A 148 0.56 6.25 -14.98
C THR A 148 0.47 5.77 -13.53
N MET A 149 -0.74 5.52 -13.03
CA MET A 149 -0.93 5.03 -11.66
C MET A 149 -0.43 3.59 -11.46
N GLN A 150 -0.51 2.74 -12.49
CA GLN A 150 0.04 1.39 -12.44
C GLN A 150 1.57 1.41 -12.37
N ASN A 151 2.23 2.30 -13.12
CA ASN A 151 3.67 2.51 -13.03
C ASN A 151 4.08 3.01 -11.64
N LYS A 152 3.34 3.98 -11.07
CA LYS A 152 3.57 4.45 -9.69
C LYS A 152 3.44 3.30 -8.68
N LEU A 153 2.41 2.45 -8.82
CA LEU A 153 2.23 1.28 -7.95
C LEU A 153 3.41 0.31 -8.07
N ARG A 154 3.82 0.00 -9.30
CA ARG A 154 4.96 -0.89 -9.55
C ARG A 154 6.24 -0.35 -8.90
N ASP A 155 6.54 0.92 -9.15
CA ASP A 155 7.77 1.55 -8.67
C ASP A 155 7.78 1.63 -7.13
N GLU A 156 6.63 1.90 -6.50
CA GLU A 156 6.49 1.84 -5.04
C GLU A 156 6.67 0.43 -4.48
N LEU A 157 6.10 -0.59 -5.13
CA LEU A 157 6.32 -1.98 -4.72
C LEU A 157 7.81 -2.37 -4.80
N ILE A 158 8.52 -1.94 -5.85
CA ILE A 158 9.96 -2.15 -6.00
C ILE A 158 10.73 -1.41 -4.90
N ARG A 159 10.42 -0.12 -4.69
CA ARG A 159 11.05 0.72 -3.66
C ARG A 159 10.92 0.10 -2.26
N LEU A 160 9.76 -0.45 -1.95
CA LEU A 160 9.45 -1.09 -0.67
C LEU A 160 10.01 -2.51 -0.53
N GLN A 161 10.73 -3.02 -1.54
CA GLN A 161 11.27 -4.39 -1.59
C GLN A 161 10.15 -5.45 -1.50
N ALA A 162 9.01 -5.21 -2.15
CA ALA A 162 7.96 -6.21 -2.25
C ALA A 162 8.48 -7.45 -3.00
N PRO A 163 8.04 -8.67 -2.62
CA PRO A 163 8.41 -9.89 -3.34
C PRO A 163 8.10 -9.80 -4.84
N PRO A 164 9.00 -10.24 -5.74
CA PRO A 164 8.82 -10.09 -7.19
C PRO A 164 7.52 -10.70 -7.73
N GLU A 165 7.05 -11.79 -7.13
CA GLU A 165 5.77 -12.40 -7.48
C GLU A 165 4.56 -11.48 -7.29
N GLN A 166 4.66 -10.46 -6.42
CA GLN A 166 3.60 -9.48 -6.26
C GLN A 166 3.37 -8.67 -7.54
N LEU A 167 4.44 -8.37 -8.28
CA LEU A 167 4.34 -7.68 -9.57
C LEU A 167 3.72 -8.59 -10.63
N VAL A 168 4.10 -9.88 -10.66
CA VAL A 168 3.52 -10.87 -11.58
C VAL A 168 2.03 -11.03 -11.31
N ARG A 169 1.66 -11.18 -10.04
CA ARG A 169 0.28 -11.36 -9.59
C ARG A 169 -0.61 -10.18 -9.97
N LEU A 170 -0.08 -8.96 -9.99
CA LEU A 170 -0.81 -7.74 -10.33
C LEU A 170 -0.66 -7.34 -11.81
N GLU A 171 -0.01 -8.17 -12.64
CA GLU A 171 0.28 -7.89 -14.06
C GLU A 171 1.17 -6.66 -14.31
N LEU A 172 2.00 -6.26 -13.33
CA LEU A 172 2.82 -5.04 -13.38
C LEU A 172 4.26 -5.26 -13.89
N ASN A 173 4.66 -6.50 -14.13
CA ASN A 173 6.04 -6.88 -14.47
C ASN A 173 6.47 -6.48 -15.91
N GLY A 174 5.52 -6.22 -16.81
CA GLY A 174 5.78 -5.86 -18.22
C GLY A 174 5.58 -4.39 -18.58
N MET A 175 5.22 -3.54 -17.62
CA MET A 175 4.81 -2.15 -17.90
C MET A 175 6.00 -1.21 -18.12
N GLY A 176 6.83 -1.43 -19.14
CA GLY A 176 7.96 -0.53 -19.40
C GLY A 176 8.65 -0.76 -20.74
N LYS A 177 8.45 0.18 -21.66
CA LYS A 177 9.48 0.75 -22.53
C LYS A 177 9.39 2.26 -22.44
#